data_AF-A0A366BUM0-F1
#
_entry.id   AF-A0A366BUM0-F1
#
_cell.length_a   1.000
_cell.length_b   1.000
_cell.length_c   1.000
_cell.angle_alpha   90.00
_cell.angle_beta   90.00
_cell.angle_gamma   90.00
#
_symmetry.space_group_name_H-M   'P 1'
#
loop_
_entity.id
_entity.type
_entity.pdbx_description
1 polymer ?
#
loop_
_entity_poly.entity_id
_entity_poly.type
_entity_poly.pdbx_seq_one_letter_code
_entity_poly.pdbx_strand_id
1 'polypeptide(L)'
;MTVLGGVGDARAVPLAMDPQFEAAVTGDWGADPATLTDGVATARLQAGILCAAWARDMIGQHWRRLDHEDGPGTWSADRQTLWFQLGWIDEFERRYLRPRIDAESQQALQAAWWPGGVSTPAGSSEAGQIHRLCLRLPGLFGSIDPDAPPGDPAMLR
;
A
#
# COMPACT_ATOMS: atom_id res chain seq x y z
N MET A 1 26.74 31.86 15.65
CA MET A 1 26.61 30.38 15.59
C MET A 1 25.26 30.05 16.20
N THR A 2 24.23 29.94 15.37
CA THR A 2 22.87 29.60 15.80
C THR A 2 22.34 28.60 14.78
N VAL A 3 22.17 27.36 15.21
CA VAL A 3 21.59 26.28 14.42
C VAL A 3 20.08 26.34 14.61
N LEU A 4 19.35 26.75 13.57
CA LEU A 4 17.93 26.46 13.41
C LEU A 4 17.85 25.25 12.47
N GLY A 5 17.62 24.06 13.02
CA GLY A 5 17.42 22.84 12.27
C GLY A 5 16.11 22.21 12.69
N GLY A 6 15.06 22.50 11.91
CA GLY A 6 13.71 21.99 12.13
C GLY A 6 13.68 20.46 12.22
N VAL A 7 12.88 19.98 13.16
CA VAL A 7 12.55 18.57 13.33
C VAL A 7 11.85 18.08 12.06
N GLY A 8 12.33 16.95 11.55
CA GLY A 8 12.09 16.37 10.23
C GLY A 8 10.68 16.53 9.66
N ASP A 9 10.64 17.09 8.45
CA ASP A 9 9.61 16.80 7.46
C ASP A 9 9.65 15.30 7.15
N ALA A 10 8.83 14.52 7.86
CA ALA A 10 8.26 13.32 7.27
C ALA A 10 7.47 13.84 6.06
N ARG A 11 8.04 13.75 4.85
CA ARG A 11 7.35 14.10 3.62
C ARG A 11 6.04 13.31 3.61
N ALA A 12 4.94 14.00 3.95
CA ALA A 12 3.58 13.53 3.72
C ALA A 12 3.56 13.00 2.29
N VAL A 13 3.10 11.75 2.09
CA VAL A 13 3.01 11.12 0.77
C VAL A 13 2.39 12.16 -0.17
N PRO A 14 3.16 12.78 -1.08
CA PRO A 14 2.63 13.90 -1.83
C PRO A 14 1.82 13.29 -2.98
N LEU A 15 0.63 12.81 -2.64
CA LEU A 15 -0.43 12.42 -3.57
C LEU A 15 -1.14 13.65 -4.12
N ALA A 16 -0.44 14.79 -4.23
CA ALA A 16 -0.90 15.86 -5.11
C ALA A 16 -0.88 15.26 -6.52
N MET A 17 -2.06 14.79 -6.95
CA MET A 17 -2.21 13.82 -8.03
C MET A 17 -1.69 14.39 -9.34
N ASP A 18 -0.46 14.05 -9.68
CA ASP A 18 0.08 14.22 -11.01
C ASP A 18 -0.90 13.57 -12.01
N PRO A 19 -1.30 14.25 -13.09
CA PRO A 19 -2.15 13.67 -14.14
C PRO A 19 -1.65 12.31 -14.66
N GLN A 20 -0.33 12.08 -14.66
CA GLN A 20 0.27 10.79 -15.01
C GLN A 20 -0.01 9.71 -13.97
N PHE A 21 -0.03 10.09 -12.68
CA PHE A 21 -0.37 9.21 -11.58
C PHE A 21 -1.86 8.82 -11.62
N GLU A 22 -2.73 9.77 -11.94
CA GLU A 22 -4.16 9.51 -12.19
C GLU A 22 -4.40 8.56 -13.37
N ALA A 23 -3.74 8.81 -14.50
CA ALA A 23 -3.82 7.95 -15.68
C ALA A 23 -3.27 6.54 -15.38
N ALA A 24 -2.21 6.44 -14.58
CA ALA A 24 -1.63 5.17 -14.18
C ALA A 24 -2.59 4.31 -13.35
N VAL A 25 -3.27 4.91 -12.36
CA VAL A 25 -4.20 4.16 -11.49
C VAL A 25 -5.55 3.87 -12.12
N THR A 26 -5.99 4.64 -13.13
CA THR A 26 -7.29 4.43 -13.81
C THR A 26 -7.22 3.60 -15.10
N GLY A 27 -6.05 3.48 -15.72
CA GLY A 27 -5.91 2.75 -16.97
C GLY A 27 -5.98 1.22 -16.80
N ASP A 28 -6.06 0.49 -17.92
CA ASP A 28 -6.03 -0.98 -17.90
C ASP A 28 -4.65 -1.51 -17.48
N TRP A 29 -4.57 -2.12 -16.30
CA TRP A 29 -3.35 -2.72 -15.74
C TRP A 29 -2.99 -4.07 -16.38
N GLY A 30 -3.94 -4.70 -17.08
CA GLY A 30 -3.71 -5.90 -17.88
C GLY A 30 -3.09 -5.61 -19.25
N ALA A 31 -3.06 -4.35 -19.68
CA ALA A 31 -2.42 -3.95 -20.93
C ALA A 31 -0.93 -4.32 -20.95
N ASP A 32 -0.45 -4.73 -22.12
CA ASP A 32 0.95 -5.06 -22.35
C ASP A 32 1.84 -3.86 -21.95
N PRO A 33 2.79 -4.04 -21.02
CA PRO A 33 3.73 -2.99 -20.63
C PRO A 33 4.40 -2.28 -21.82
N ALA A 34 4.67 -2.98 -22.92
CA ALA A 34 5.33 -2.42 -24.10
C ALA A 34 4.49 -1.36 -24.84
N THR A 35 3.20 -1.29 -24.55
CA THR A 35 2.27 -0.32 -25.16
C THR A 35 2.10 0.96 -24.34
N LEU A 36 2.65 1.00 -23.13
CA LEU A 36 2.56 2.14 -22.23
C LEU A 36 3.67 3.14 -22.55
N THR A 37 3.37 4.43 -22.37
CA THR A 37 4.43 5.45 -22.33
C THR A 37 5.28 5.27 -21.07
N ASP A 38 6.57 5.62 -21.14
CA ASP A 38 7.51 5.49 -20.02
C ASP A 38 7.00 6.18 -18.74
N GLY A 39 6.35 7.34 -18.89
CA GLY A 39 5.73 8.07 -17.78
C GLY A 39 4.60 7.29 -17.10
N VAL A 40 3.70 6.68 -17.88
CA VAL A 40 2.61 5.84 -17.34
C VAL A 40 3.16 4.55 -16.74
N ALA A 41 4.16 3.92 -17.37
CA ALA A 41 4.80 2.73 -16.84
C ALA A 41 5.47 3.00 -15.48
N THR A 42 6.20 4.11 -15.37
CA THR A 42 6.85 4.55 -14.12
C THR A 42 5.81 4.88 -13.04
N ALA A 43 4.77 5.63 -13.39
CA ALA A 43 3.70 5.99 -12.46
C ALA A 43 2.93 4.75 -11.96
N ARG A 44 2.72 3.73 -12.80
CA ARG A 44 2.13 2.45 -12.37
C ARG A 44 3.02 1.68 -11.42
N LEU A 45 4.32 1.62 -11.69
CA LEU A 45 5.29 1.01 -10.77
C LEU A 45 5.28 1.73 -9.42
N GLN A 46 5.29 3.06 -9.43
CA GLN A 46 5.21 3.86 -8.22
C GLN A 46 3.91 3.62 -7.45
N ALA A 47 2.75 3.67 -8.10
CA ALA A 47 1.47 3.41 -7.45
C ALA A 47 1.37 1.98 -6.88
N GLY A 48 1.81 0.98 -7.63
CA GLY A 48 1.77 -0.41 -7.19
C GLY A 48 2.71 -0.69 -6.01
N ILE A 49 3.93 -0.13 -6.03
CA ILE A 49 4.89 -0.26 -4.93
C ILE A 49 4.38 0.46 -3.68
N LEU A 50 3.84 1.67 -3.84
CA LEU A 50 3.23 2.42 -2.74
C LEU A 50 2.11 1.61 -2.08
N CYS A 51 1.17 1.10 -2.87
CA CYS A 51 0.01 0.38 -2.36
C CYS A 51 0.36 -0.96 -1.72
N ALA A 52 1.29 -1.72 -2.30
CA ALA A 52 1.75 -2.97 -1.70
C ALA A 52 2.50 -2.72 -0.38
N ALA A 53 3.34 -1.69 -0.31
CA ALA A 53 4.05 -1.32 0.91
C ALA A 53 3.08 -0.84 2.00
N TRP A 54 2.17 0.08 1.66
CA TRP A 54 1.17 0.61 2.57
C TRP A 54 0.23 -0.48 3.11
N ALA A 55 -0.22 -1.38 2.23
CA ALA A 55 -1.08 -2.50 2.61
C ALA A 55 -0.41 -3.42 3.65
N ARG A 56 0.87 -3.75 3.46
CA ARG A 56 1.64 -4.55 4.43
C ARG A 56 1.84 -3.80 5.76
N ASP A 57 2.07 -2.50 5.73
CA ASP A 57 2.15 -1.70 6.96
C ASP A 57 0.81 -1.71 7.72
N MET A 58 -0.31 -1.51 7.01
CA MET A 58 -1.64 -1.51 7.62
C MET A 58 -2.01 -2.87 8.24
N ILE A 59 -1.72 -3.97 7.54
CA ILE A 59 -1.85 -5.33 8.09
C ILE A 59 -0.97 -5.48 9.33
N GLY A 60 0.28 -5.00 9.29
CA GLY A 60 1.19 -5.05 10.43
C GLY A 60 0.68 -4.25 11.64
N GLN A 61 0.02 -3.11 11.43
CA GLN A 61 -0.61 -2.32 12.48
C GLN A 61 -1.78 -3.09 13.13
N HIS A 62 -2.68 -3.63 12.31
CA HIS A 62 -3.80 -4.45 12.79
C HIS A 62 -3.35 -5.72 13.51
N TRP A 63 -2.30 -6.37 13.01
CA TRP A 63 -1.72 -7.55 13.66
C TRP A 63 -1.18 -7.23 15.06
N ARG A 64 -0.42 -6.13 15.20
CA ARG A 64 0.11 -5.70 16.52
C ARG A 64 -1.01 -5.37 17.50
N ARG A 65 -2.11 -4.81 17.01
CA ARG A 65 -3.30 -4.56 17.82
C ARG A 65 -3.92 -5.88 18.30
N LEU A 66 -4.11 -6.86 17.42
CA LEU A 66 -4.61 -8.19 17.80
C LEU A 66 -3.68 -8.93 18.75
N ASP A 67 -2.36 -8.74 18.65
CA ASP A 67 -1.40 -9.29 19.63
C ASP A 67 -1.59 -8.66 21.02
N HIS A 68 -2.02 -7.40 21.10
CA HIS A 68 -2.31 -6.73 22.35
C HIS A 68 -3.68 -7.13 22.95
N GLU A 69 -4.72 -7.25 22.10
CA GLU A 69 -6.10 -7.52 22.51
C GLU A 69 -6.33 -9.01 22.82
N ASP A 70 -5.90 -9.90 21.93
CA ASP A 70 -6.16 -11.35 22.03
C ASP A 70 -4.98 -12.13 22.64
N GLY A 71 -3.80 -11.49 22.73
CA GLY A 71 -2.54 -12.12 23.09
C GLY A 71 -1.77 -12.69 21.89
N PRO A 72 -0.43 -12.75 21.96
CA PRO A 72 0.40 -13.20 20.87
C PRO A 72 0.21 -14.69 20.56
N GLY A 73 0.31 -15.05 19.28
CA GLY A 73 0.21 -16.45 18.83
C GLY A 73 -1.20 -17.04 18.79
N THR A 74 -2.26 -16.27 19.05
CA THR A 74 -3.64 -16.70 18.78
C THR A 74 -3.92 -16.75 17.27
N TRP A 75 -4.95 -17.49 16.85
CA TRP A 75 -5.35 -17.63 15.45
C TRP A 75 -6.84 -17.35 15.26
N SER A 76 -7.24 -16.11 15.55
CA SER A 76 -8.62 -15.63 15.40
C SER A 76 -9.05 -15.52 13.93
N ALA A 77 -10.35 -15.35 13.70
CA ALA A 77 -10.89 -15.09 12.37
C ALA A 77 -10.28 -13.81 11.76
N ASP A 78 -10.06 -12.77 12.55
CA ASP A 78 -9.42 -11.53 12.08
C ASP A 78 -7.99 -11.77 11.61
N ARG A 79 -7.20 -12.59 12.32
CA ARG A 79 -5.84 -12.98 11.88
C ARG A 79 -5.86 -13.79 10.58
N GLN A 80 -6.86 -14.65 10.40
CA GLN A 80 -7.06 -15.36 9.14
C GLN A 80 -7.34 -14.38 8.00
N THR A 81 -8.19 -13.37 8.22
CA THR A 81 -8.47 -12.31 7.25
C THR A 81 -7.19 -11.55 6.89
N LEU A 82 -6.41 -11.10 7.88
CA LEU A 82 -5.13 -10.42 7.65
C LEU A 82 -4.14 -11.31 6.86
N TRP A 83 -4.12 -12.62 7.16
CA TRP A 83 -3.29 -13.57 6.43
C TRP A 83 -3.70 -13.73 4.96
N PHE A 84 -5.01 -13.82 4.68
CA PHE A 84 -5.51 -13.84 3.30
C PHE A 84 -5.19 -12.54 2.55
N GLN A 85 -5.27 -11.40 3.22
CA GLN A 85 -4.91 -10.10 2.65
C GLN A 85 -3.43 -10.04 2.24
N LEU A 86 -2.52 -10.61 3.03
CA LEU A 86 -1.11 -10.74 2.61
C LEU A 86 -0.97 -11.52 1.31
N GLY A 87 -1.69 -12.64 1.17
CA GLY A 87 -1.70 -13.42 -0.07
C GLY A 87 -2.24 -12.65 -1.27
N TRP A 88 -3.19 -11.73 -1.08
CA TRP A 88 -3.67 -10.86 -2.16
C TRP A 88 -2.66 -9.82 -2.59
N ILE A 89 -1.88 -9.28 -1.66
CA ILE A 89 -0.76 -8.38 -1.98
C ILE A 89 0.27 -9.14 -2.81
N ASP A 90 0.65 -10.34 -2.38
CA ASP A 90 1.63 -11.17 -3.10
C ASP A 90 1.13 -11.53 -4.51
N GLU A 91 -0.16 -11.84 -4.67
CA GLU A 91 -0.76 -12.09 -5.98
C GLU A 91 -0.76 -10.84 -6.88
N PHE A 92 -1.08 -9.67 -6.32
CA PHE A 92 -1.00 -8.41 -7.05
C PHE A 92 0.43 -8.16 -7.54
N GLU A 93 1.42 -8.27 -6.66
CA GLU A 93 2.81 -8.08 -7.04
C GLU A 93 3.20 -9.07 -8.13
N ARG A 94 2.89 -10.36 -7.95
CA ARG A 94 3.17 -11.43 -8.92
C ARG A 94 2.62 -11.13 -10.31
N ARG A 95 1.40 -10.61 -10.37
CA ARG A 95 0.70 -10.38 -11.64
C ARG A 95 1.07 -9.06 -12.30
N TYR A 96 1.29 -8.00 -11.51
CA TYR A 96 1.40 -6.64 -12.03
C TYR A 96 2.77 -5.99 -11.84
N LEU A 97 3.54 -6.37 -10.82
CA LEU A 97 4.87 -5.82 -10.55
C LEU A 97 6.01 -6.73 -11.01
N ARG A 98 5.99 -8.01 -10.62
CA ARG A 98 7.09 -8.96 -10.90
C ARG A 98 7.41 -9.12 -12.40
N PRO A 99 6.46 -8.98 -13.36
CA PRO A 99 6.80 -8.99 -14.79
C PRO A 99 7.66 -7.81 -15.25
N ARG A 100 7.74 -6.74 -14.45
CA ARG A 100 8.40 -5.46 -14.81
C ARG A 100 9.63 -5.17 -13.96
N ILE A 101 9.68 -5.68 -12.74
CA ILE A 101 10.74 -5.40 -11.78
C ILE A 101 10.95 -6.62 -10.89
N ASP A 102 12.19 -6.97 -10.54
CA ASP A 102 12.49 -8.01 -9.55
C ASP A 102 12.26 -7.51 -8.10
N ALA A 103 12.37 -8.40 -7.10
CA ALA A 103 11.96 -8.08 -5.74
C ALA A 103 12.96 -7.16 -5.03
N GLU A 104 14.25 -7.33 -5.34
CA GLU A 104 15.33 -6.51 -4.82
C GLU A 104 15.23 -5.08 -5.39
N SER A 105 15.04 -4.97 -6.70
CA SER A 105 14.81 -3.69 -7.37
C SER A 105 13.54 -2.99 -6.86
N GLN A 106 12.48 -3.74 -6.52
CA GLN A 106 11.28 -3.17 -5.92
C GLN A 106 11.58 -2.53 -4.55
N GLN A 107 12.32 -3.23 -3.70
CA GLN A 107 12.73 -2.70 -2.39
C GLN A 107 13.65 -1.49 -2.53
N ALA A 108 14.58 -1.52 -3.49
CA ALA A 108 15.45 -0.40 -3.78
C ALA A 108 14.68 0.84 -4.26
N LEU A 109 13.71 0.68 -5.17
CA LEU A 109 12.84 1.77 -5.64
C LEU A 109 11.95 2.31 -4.51
N GLN A 110 11.39 1.43 -3.68
CA GLN A 110 10.61 1.84 -2.52
C GLN A 110 11.45 2.75 -1.59
N ALA A 111 12.68 2.33 -1.26
CA ALA A 111 13.58 3.11 -0.41
C ALA A 111 14.02 4.43 -1.07
N ALA A 112 14.19 4.43 -2.40
CA ALA A 112 14.55 5.64 -3.15
C ALA A 112 13.39 6.65 -3.22
N TRP A 113 12.16 6.19 -3.44
CA TRP A 113 10.98 7.05 -3.57
C TRP A 113 10.40 7.49 -2.23
N TRP A 114 10.45 6.63 -1.20
CA TRP A 114 10.00 6.92 0.16
C TRP A 114 11.08 6.57 1.18
N PRO A 115 12.14 7.39 1.31
CA PRO A 115 13.25 7.12 2.23
C PRO A 115 12.83 7.13 3.71
N GLY A 116 11.72 7.79 4.05
CA GLY A 116 11.12 7.75 5.39
C GLY A 116 10.18 6.57 5.63
N GLY A 117 10.02 5.69 4.63
CA GLY A 117 9.02 4.62 4.64
C GLY A 117 7.64 5.06 4.17
N VAL A 118 6.77 4.07 3.99
CA VAL A 118 5.34 4.25 3.66
C VAL A 118 4.56 3.75 4.86
N SER A 119 4.21 4.65 5.77
CA SER A 119 3.37 4.31 6.93
C SER A 119 2.47 5.47 7.28
N THR A 120 1.22 5.15 7.59
CA THR A 120 0.20 6.08 8.06
C THR A 120 -0.56 5.40 9.19
N PRO A 121 -0.82 6.07 10.32
CA PRO A 121 -1.61 5.46 11.41
C PRO A 121 -2.98 4.97 10.92
N ALA A 122 -3.40 3.78 11.34
CA ALA A 122 -4.78 3.32 11.13
C ALA A 122 -5.80 4.33 11.68
N GLY A 123 -6.91 4.53 10.99
CA GLY A 123 -7.92 5.54 11.31
C GLY A 123 -7.52 7.00 11.03
N SER A 124 -6.34 7.26 10.46
CA SER A 124 -5.93 8.61 10.04
C SER A 124 -6.56 9.02 8.71
N SER A 125 -6.72 10.33 8.51
CA SER A 125 -7.18 10.90 7.24
C SER A 125 -6.26 10.54 6.06
N GLU A 126 -4.97 10.38 6.33
CA GLU A 126 -3.93 9.99 5.39
C GLU A 126 -4.09 8.53 4.98
N ALA A 127 -4.36 7.63 5.93
CA ALA A 127 -4.67 6.23 5.64
C ALA A 127 -5.91 6.11 4.74
N GLY A 128 -6.97 6.88 5.02
CA GLY A 128 -8.17 6.92 4.17
C GLY A 128 -7.91 7.46 2.75
N GLN A 129 -6.97 8.39 2.59
CA GLN A 129 -6.57 8.90 1.26
C GLN A 129 -5.80 7.87 0.45
N ILE A 130 -4.81 7.21 1.06
CA ILE A 130 -4.03 6.16 0.39
C ILE A 130 -4.92 4.95 0.08
N HIS A 131 -5.82 4.59 0.98
CA HIS A 131 -6.80 3.53 0.73
C HIS A 131 -7.60 3.80 -0.54
N ARG A 132 -8.22 4.99 -0.67
CA ARG A 132 -8.98 5.37 -1.87
C ARG A 132 -8.17 5.32 -3.17
N LEU A 133 -6.88 5.64 -3.09
CA LEU A 133 -5.99 5.47 -4.23
C LEU A 133 -5.81 3.98 -4.57
N CYS A 134 -5.47 3.16 -3.57
CA CYS A 134 -5.20 1.74 -3.76
C CYS A 134 -6.43 0.94 -4.21
N LEU A 135 -7.63 1.40 -3.87
CA LEU A 135 -8.90 0.87 -4.41
C LEU A 135 -9.02 0.95 -5.94
N ARG A 136 -8.26 1.83 -6.59
CA ARG A 136 -8.28 1.99 -8.06
C ARG A 136 -7.37 0.99 -8.76
N LEU A 137 -6.46 0.34 -8.02
CA LEU A 137 -5.57 -0.67 -8.56
C LEU A 137 -6.32 -2.00 -8.72
N PRO A 138 -5.95 -2.83 -9.71
CA PRO A 138 -6.57 -4.12 -9.92
C PRO A 138 -6.31 -5.05 -8.73
N GLY A 139 -7.30 -5.86 -8.40
CA GLY A 139 -7.22 -6.81 -7.30
C GLY A 139 -7.84 -6.26 -6.01
N LEU A 140 -7.50 -6.89 -4.90
CA LEU A 140 -8.30 -6.85 -3.68
C LEU A 140 -7.79 -5.90 -2.60
N PHE A 141 -7.07 -4.83 -2.97
CA PHE A 141 -6.77 -3.72 -2.05
C PHE A 141 -8.06 -3.10 -1.47
N GLY A 142 -9.20 -3.35 -2.14
CA GLY A 142 -10.60 -3.29 -1.68
C GLY A 142 -10.90 -3.71 -0.25
N SER A 143 -10.18 -4.72 0.21
CA SER A 143 -10.50 -5.42 1.46
C SER A 143 -9.73 -4.91 2.66
N ILE A 144 -8.74 -4.04 2.48
CA ILE A 144 -7.95 -3.51 3.58
C ILE A 144 -8.70 -2.30 4.11
N ASP A 145 -9.50 -2.51 5.14
CA ASP A 145 -10.21 -1.43 5.78
C ASP A 145 -9.25 -0.62 6.69
N PRO A 146 -8.99 0.66 6.39
CA PRO A 146 -8.14 1.52 7.21
C PRO A 146 -8.81 1.93 8.53
N ASP A 147 -10.13 1.76 8.63
CA ASP A 147 -11.00 2.23 9.71
C ASP A 147 -11.62 1.07 10.52
N ALA A 148 -11.57 -0.18 10.03
CA ALA A 148 -12.22 -1.33 10.68
C ALA A 148 -11.73 -1.56 12.11
N PRO A 149 -12.65 -1.64 13.09
CA PRO A 149 -12.46 -2.47 14.28
C PRO A 149 -12.70 -3.96 13.94
N PRO A 150 -12.10 -4.91 14.67
CA PRO A 150 -12.17 -6.34 14.37
C PRO A 150 -13.61 -6.88 14.35
N GLY A 151 -13.90 -7.81 13.41
CA GLY A 151 -15.13 -8.61 13.40
C GLY A 151 -16.34 -8.11 12.59
N ASP A 152 -16.22 -7.15 11.66
CA ASP A 152 -17.36 -6.77 10.81
C ASP A 152 -17.59 -7.77 9.65
N PRO A 153 -18.72 -8.50 9.61
CA PRO A 153 -19.06 -9.42 8.51
C PRO A 153 -19.24 -8.71 7.14
N ALA A 154 -19.19 -7.38 7.09
CA ALA A 154 -19.14 -6.62 5.84
C ALA A 154 -17.83 -6.84 5.04
N MET A 155 -16.74 -7.29 5.67
CA MET A 155 -15.46 -7.59 4.98
C MET A 155 -15.47 -8.87 4.13
N LEU A 156 -16.58 -9.63 4.13
CA LEU A 156 -16.72 -10.93 3.44
C LEU A 156 -17.67 -10.89 2.22
N ARG A 157 -17.99 -9.72 1.68
CA ARG A 157 -18.86 -9.58 0.50
C ARG A 157 -18.18 -8.91 -0.67
#